data_AF-A0A0A9AYC4-F1
#
_entry.id   AF-A0A0A9AYC4-F1
#
_cell.length_a   1.000
_cell.length_b   1.000
_cell.length_c   1.000
_cell.angle_alpha   90.00
_cell.angle_beta   90.00
_cell.angle_gamma   90.00
#
_symmetry.space_group_name_H-M   'P 1'
#
loop_
_entity.id
_entity.type
_entity.pdbx_description
1 polymer ?
#
loop_
_entity_poly.entity_id
_entity_poly.type
_entity_poly.pdbx_seq_one_letter_code
_entity_poly.pdbx_strand_id
1 'polypeptide(L)'
;MQMFGKSIREVEAEERNGEMEDANGEKKPQTPHMFCKTLTASDTSTHGGFSVPRRAAEDCFPPLDYEQLRPSQELIAKDLHGMKWRFRHIYRGLNT
;
A
#
# COMPACT_ATOMS: atom_id res chain seq x y z
N MET A 1 2.57 -13.41 11.56
CA MET A 1 1.69 -13.54 12.74
C MET A 1 2.59 -13.67 13.96
N GLN A 2 2.18 -13.05 15.07
CA GLN A 2 2.88 -12.84 16.36
C GLN A 2 3.74 -11.55 16.44
N MET A 3 3.63 -10.93 17.61
CA MET A 3 3.64 -9.49 17.92
C MET A 3 4.74 -9.10 18.93
N PHE A 4 4.87 -7.77 19.11
CA PHE A 4 5.33 -6.96 20.27
C PHE A 4 6.72 -6.32 20.22
N GLY A 5 6.75 -5.00 20.43
CA GLY A 5 7.98 -4.27 20.76
C GLY A 5 7.96 -2.73 20.76
N LYS A 6 7.21 -2.13 21.70
CA LYS A 6 7.48 -0.87 22.42
C LYS A 6 7.35 0.52 21.75
N SER A 7 6.72 1.40 22.55
CA SER A 7 6.35 2.81 22.38
C SER A 7 7.53 3.77 22.55
N ILE A 8 7.63 4.80 21.69
CA ILE A 8 8.33 6.08 21.94
C ILE A 8 7.45 7.21 21.37
N ARG A 9 7.28 8.28 22.17
CA ARG A 9 6.33 9.39 22.00
C ARG A 9 6.90 10.57 21.17
N GLU A 10 5.97 11.26 20.49
CA GLU A 10 5.88 12.71 20.17
C GLU A 10 6.95 13.28 19.19
N VAL A 11 6.71 14.18 18.22
CA VAL A 11 5.60 14.98 17.61
C VAL A 11 6.22 15.54 16.29
N GLU A 12 5.54 15.96 15.21
CA GLU A 12 4.58 17.05 15.04
C GLU A 12 3.78 16.88 13.73
N ALA A 13 2.63 17.55 13.66
CA ALA A 13 1.58 17.41 12.66
C ALA A 13 1.39 18.69 11.86
N GLU A 14 0.87 18.58 10.63
CA GLU A 14 -0.17 19.48 10.11
C GLU A 14 -1.03 18.72 9.09
N GLU A 15 -2.33 18.57 9.35
CA GLU A 15 -3.39 18.39 8.36
C GLU A 15 -4.71 18.89 9.00
N ARG A 16 -5.52 19.59 8.19
CA ARG A 16 -6.56 20.53 8.61
C ARG A 16 -7.97 19.91 8.60
N ASN A 17 -8.72 20.20 9.68
CA ASN A 17 -10.16 20.20 9.96
C ASN A 17 -11.17 19.28 9.23
N GLY A 18 -11.88 18.52 10.07
CA GLY A 18 -13.30 18.17 9.92
C GLY A 18 -13.85 17.76 11.29
N GLU A 19 -14.64 18.62 11.92
CA GLU A 19 -15.15 18.48 13.29
C GLU A 19 -16.36 17.54 13.36
N MET A 20 -16.31 16.56 14.28
CA MET A 20 -17.49 16.04 14.98
C MET A 20 -17.02 15.62 16.39
N GLU A 21 -17.55 16.32 17.41
CA GLU A 21 -17.23 16.10 18.81
C GLU A 21 -17.86 14.81 19.34
N ASP A 22 -17.01 13.88 19.79
CA ASP A 22 -17.33 12.95 20.87
C ASP A 22 -16.13 12.94 21.82
N ALA A 23 -16.37 13.37 23.06
CA ALA A 23 -15.37 13.61 24.10
C ALA A 23 -14.83 12.29 24.69
N ASN A 24 -14.00 11.58 23.92
CA ASN A 24 -13.02 10.61 24.42
C ASN A 24 -12.00 10.34 23.30
N GLY A 25 -10.91 11.10 23.29
CA GLY A 25 -9.92 11.18 22.19
C GLY A 25 -9.01 9.95 22.04
N GLU A 26 -9.59 8.76 21.91
CA GLU A 26 -8.86 7.58 21.44
C GLU A 26 -8.86 7.59 19.91
N LYS A 27 -7.78 8.07 19.29
CA LYS A 27 -7.52 7.83 17.87
C LYS A 27 -7.43 6.33 17.67
N LYS A 28 -8.54 5.68 17.28
CA LYS A 28 -8.55 4.26 16.95
C LYS A 28 -7.41 4.02 15.95
N PRO A 29 -6.51 3.06 16.19
CA PRO A 29 -5.44 2.78 15.25
C PRO A 29 -6.08 2.41 13.92
N GLN A 30 -5.95 3.29 12.92
CA GLN A 30 -6.35 2.94 11.56
C GLN A 30 -5.46 1.78 11.13
N THR A 31 -6.07 0.63 10.89
CA THR A 31 -5.36 -0.54 10.41
C THR A 31 -4.84 -0.21 9.00
N PRO A 32 -3.52 -0.30 8.74
CA PRO A 32 -3.01 -0.06 7.41
C PRO A 32 -3.55 -1.10 6.44
N HIS A 33 -3.93 -0.67 5.23
CA HIS A 33 -4.30 -1.58 4.16
C HIS A 33 -3.08 -2.43 3.79
N MET A 34 -3.20 -3.75 3.95
CA MET A 34 -2.12 -4.70 3.68
C MET A 34 -2.67 -5.96 3.01
N PHE A 35 -1.81 -6.63 2.24
CA PHE A 35 -2.09 -7.96 1.73
C PHE A 35 -0.85 -8.83 1.85
N CYS A 36 -1.07 -10.14 1.93
CA CYS A 36 -0.02 -11.16 1.86
C CYS A 36 -0.33 -12.07 0.68
N LYS A 37 0.70 -12.42 -0.09
CA LYS A 37 0.59 -13.34 -1.22
C LYS A 37 1.69 -14.39 -1.15
N THR A 38 1.30 -15.66 -1.30
CA THR A 38 2.23 -16.74 -1.57
C THR A 38 2.82 -16.57 -2.96
N LEU A 39 4.15 -16.53 -3.07
CA LEU A 39 4.84 -16.41 -4.35
C LEU A 39 4.65 -17.68 -5.17
N THR A 40 4.34 -17.50 -6.45
CA THR A 40 4.30 -18.58 -7.45
C THR A 40 5.63 -18.64 -8.19
N ALA A 41 5.90 -19.74 -8.88
CA ALA A 41 7.14 -19.89 -9.66
C ALA A 41 7.35 -18.77 -10.69
N SER A 42 6.27 -18.25 -11.29
CA SER A 42 6.33 -17.11 -12.21
C SER A 42 6.76 -15.81 -11.54
N ASP A 43 6.34 -15.56 -10.30
CA ASP A 43 6.69 -14.34 -9.57
C ASP A 43 8.19 -14.27 -9.25
N THR A 44 8.85 -15.43 -9.11
CA THR A 44 10.29 -15.52 -8.79
C THR A 44 11.19 -15.70 -10.01
N SER A 45 10.63 -15.77 -11.21
CA SER A 45 11.41 -15.93 -12.44
C SER A 45 12.12 -14.61 -12.80
N THR A 46 13.36 -14.68 -13.29
CA THR A 46 14.21 -13.49 -13.57
C THR A 46 13.59 -12.50 -14.56
N HIS A 47 12.73 -12.98 -15.45
CA HIS A 47 12.08 -12.17 -16.49
C HIS A 47 10.59 -11.94 -16.20
N GLY A 48 10.08 -12.52 -15.11
CA GLY A 48 8.70 -12.37 -14.67
C GLY A 48 8.51 -11.13 -13.81
N GLY A 49 7.24 -10.73 -13.66
CA GLY A 49 6.83 -9.74 -12.67
C GLY A 49 6.02 -10.39 -11.55
N PHE A 50 5.73 -9.60 -10.52
CA PHE A 50 4.84 -9.99 -9.44
C PHE A 50 3.37 -9.68 -9.80
N SER A 51 2.50 -10.70 -9.76
CA SER A 51 1.07 -10.51 -10.05
C SER A 51 0.28 -10.16 -8.79
N VAL A 52 -0.37 -9.01 -8.74
CA VAL A 52 -1.17 -8.59 -7.57
C VAL A 52 -2.65 -8.95 -7.79
N PRO A 53 -3.34 -9.62 -6.84
CA PRO A 53 -4.78 -9.83 -6.91
C PRO A 53 -5.52 -8.49 -7.01
N ARG A 54 -6.55 -8.39 -7.87
CA ARG A 54 -7.27 -7.14 -8.13
C ARG A 54 -7.72 -6.42 -6.85
N ARG A 55 -8.40 -7.13 -5.94
CA ARG A 55 -8.88 -6.57 -4.66
C ARG A 55 -7.75 -5.97 -3.84
N ALA A 56 -6.62 -6.68 -3.75
CA ALA A 56 -5.45 -6.19 -3.01
C ALA A 56 -4.83 -4.94 -3.64
N ALA A 57 -4.82 -4.85 -4.98
CA ALA A 57 -4.34 -3.66 -5.68
C ALA A 57 -5.25 -2.45 -5.45
N GLU A 58 -6.57 -2.65 -5.49
CA GLU A 58 -7.58 -1.61 -5.24
C GLU A 58 -7.55 -1.12 -3.78
N ASP A 59 -7.32 -2.02 -2.83
CA ASP A 59 -7.29 -1.68 -1.40
C ASP A 59 -5.98 -1.02 -0.96
N CYS A 60 -4.83 -1.42 -1.53
CA CYS A 60 -3.52 -1.08 -0.98
C CYS A 60 -2.71 -0.06 -1.80
N PHE A 61 -3.07 0.21 -3.05
CA PHE A 61 -2.31 1.12 -3.91
C PHE A 61 -3.14 2.36 -4.29
N PRO A 62 -2.48 3.49 -4.58
CA PRO A 62 -3.15 4.62 -5.21
C PRO A 62 -3.86 4.18 -6.51
N PRO A 63 -5.03 4.77 -6.83
CA PRO A 63 -5.74 4.45 -8.05
C PRO A 63 -4.92 4.82 -9.28
N LEU A 64 -4.99 3.99 -10.31
CA LEU A 64 -4.40 4.29 -11.61
C LEU A 64 -5.28 5.27 -12.39
N ASP A 65 -4.64 6.04 -13.26
CA ASP A 65 -5.31 6.74 -14.34
C ASP A 65 -5.63 5.74 -15.46
N TYR A 66 -6.90 5.35 -15.56
CA TYR A 66 -7.38 4.36 -16.53
C TYR A 66 -7.65 4.94 -17.93
N GLU A 67 -7.57 6.26 -18.11
CA GLU A 67 -7.69 6.89 -19.44
C GLU A 67 -6.43 6.65 -20.29
N GLN A 68 -5.32 6.26 -19.66
CA GLN A 68 -4.07 5.93 -20.33
C GLN A 68 -4.21 4.63 -21.14
N LEU A 69 -3.57 4.59 -22.31
CA LEU A 69 -3.48 3.38 -23.14
C LEU A 69 -2.87 2.19 -22.37
N ARG A 70 -1.98 2.47 -21.41
CA ARG A 70 -1.37 1.48 -20.51
C ARG A 70 -1.32 2.04 -19.09
N PRO A 71 -2.39 1.88 -18.29
CA PRO A 71 -2.46 2.44 -16.94
C PRO A 71 -1.32 1.93 -16.08
N SER A 72 -0.48 2.83 -15.60
CA SER A 72 0.66 2.48 -14.76
C SER A 72 1.11 3.62 -13.86
N GLN A 73 1.80 3.29 -12.76
CA GLN A 73 2.41 4.25 -11.85
C GLN A 73 3.69 3.68 -11.23
N GLU A 74 4.56 4.56 -10.75
CA GLU A 74 5.69 4.18 -9.90
C GLU A 74 5.23 4.10 -8.44
N LEU A 75 5.52 2.99 -7.78
CA LEU A 75 5.34 2.80 -6.35
C LEU A 75 6.71 2.83 -5.68
N ILE A 76 6.77 3.45 -4.51
CA ILE A 76 7.98 3.46 -3.67
C ILE A 76 7.60 2.85 -2.32
N ALA A 77 8.21 1.73 -1.97
CA ALA A 77 8.05 1.11 -0.66
C ALA A 77 9.36 1.21 0.13
N LYS A 78 9.26 1.30 1.46
CA LYS A 78 10.40 1.27 2.37
C LYS A 78 10.38 -0.07 3.11
N ASP A 79 11.48 -0.80 3.09
CA ASP A 79 11.58 -2.06 3.84
C ASP A 79 11.90 -1.81 5.33
N LEU A 80 12.05 -2.90 6.10
CA LEU A 80 12.36 -2.85 7.53
C LEU A 80 13.74 -2.25 7.85
N HIS A 81 14.68 -2.30 6.91
CA HIS A 81 16.01 -1.70 7.04
C HIS A 81 16.05 -0.24 6.56
N GLY A 82 14.92 0.24 6.05
CA GLY A 82 14.75 1.58 5.56
C GLY A 82 15.20 1.82 4.12
N MET A 83 15.55 0.76 3.37
CA MET A 83 15.87 0.87 1.96
C MET A 83 14.59 1.14 1.16
N LYS A 84 14.70 2.03 0.18
CA LYS A 84 13.59 2.37 -0.74
C LYS A 84 13.64 1.49 -1.97
N TRP A 85 12.55 0.80 -2.23
CA TRP A 85 12.34 -0.05 -3.40
C TRP A 85 11.36 0.60 -4.34
N ARG A 86 11.73 0.72 -5.62
CA ARG A 86 10.87 1.25 -6.67
C ARG A 86 10.25 0.11 -7.45
N PHE A 87 8.95 0.15 -7.63
CA PHE A 87 8.19 -0.82 -8.40
C PHE A 87 7.36 -0.12 -9.46
N ARG A 88 7.18 -0.76 -10.61
CA ARG A 88 6.22 -0.29 -11.62
C ARG A 88 4.95 -1.11 -11.51
N HIS A 89 3.87 -0.48 -11.04
CA HIS A 89 2.54 -1.07 -11.03
C HIS A 89 1.90 -0.83 -12.40
N ILE A 90 1.50 -1.91 -13.09
CA ILE A 90 0.92 -1.85 -14.43
C ILE A 90 -0.37 -2.68 -14.43
N TYR A 91 -1.48 -2.08 -14.85
CA TYR A 91 -2.69 -2.81 -15.16
C TYR A 91 -2.61 -3.35 -16.59
N ARG A 92 -2.84 -4.66 -16.76
CA ARG A 92 -2.78 -5.34 -18.07
C ARG A 92 -4.12 -5.98 -18.47
N GLY A 93 -5.22 -5.66 -17.79
CA GLY A 93 -6.55 -6.12 -18.19
C GLY A 93 -6.99 -5.52 -19.52
N LEU A 94 -7.96 -6.16 -20.18
CA LEU A 94 -8.58 -5.61 -21.37
C LEU A 94 -9.56 -4.50 -20.96
N ASN A 95 -9.35 -3.27 -21.46
CA ASN A 95 -10.39 -2.25 -21.47
C ASN A 95 -11.38 -2.64 -22.59
N THR A 96 -12.43 -3.38 -22.24
CA THR A 96 -13.61 -3.58 -23.09
C THR A 96 -14.67 -2.55 -22.77
#